data_AF-A0A9P7C5Q7-F1
#
_entry.id   AF-A0A9P7C5Q7-F1
#
_cell.length_a   1.000
_cell.length_b   1.000
_cell.length_c   1.000
_cell.angle_alpha   90.00
_cell.angle_beta   90.00
_cell.angle_gamma   90.00
#
_symmetry.space_group_name_H-M   'P 1'
#
loop_
_entity.id
_entity.type
_entity.pdbx_description
1 polymer ?
#
loop_
_entity_poly.entity_id
_entity_poly.type
_entity_poly.pdbx_seq_one_letter_code
_entity_poly.pdbx_strand_id
1 'polypeptide(L)'
;MGADRRTHPGTGLAASLARCVQTGDNLSTAQALPVAGLHVDLVRAPEQLADVVAGLRADQVLSAGVINGRNIWRTDLDAAIATLAPIKQQLGDRLWLAPSCSLLHVPVDLANETELDAELKSWLSFATQKLQELSLLGRALDSATDPTVQSGLRRQRVA
;
A
#
# COMPACT_ATOMS: atom_id res chain seq x y z
N MET A 1 -42.64 11.31 7.71
CA MET A 1 -42.56 10.30 6.62
C MET A 1 -41.17 10.37 6.03
N GLY A 2 -40.19 9.81 6.76
CA GLY A 2 -38.77 9.84 6.39
C GLY A 2 -38.36 8.44 5.95
N ALA A 3 -37.90 8.31 4.70
CA ALA A 3 -37.42 7.06 4.16
C ALA A 3 -35.93 6.88 4.50
N ASP A 4 -35.71 5.99 5.46
CA ASP A 4 -34.47 5.30 5.80
C ASP A 4 -33.78 4.74 4.53
N ARG A 5 -32.60 5.24 4.18
CA ARG A 5 -31.73 4.65 3.15
C ARG A 5 -30.68 3.76 3.80
N ARG A 6 -31.14 2.63 4.34
CA ARG A 6 -30.29 1.44 4.53
C ARG A 6 -30.19 0.71 3.20
N THR A 7 -29.03 0.76 2.55
CA THR A 7 -28.71 -0.08 1.39
C THR A 7 -27.34 -0.72 1.53
N HIS A 8 -27.35 -2.01 1.90
CA HIS A 8 -26.46 -3.08 1.43
C HIS A 8 -27.29 -4.38 1.51
N PRO A 9 -27.08 -5.45 0.72
CA PRO A 9 -25.95 -5.77 -0.16
C PRO A 9 -26.37 -6.24 -1.58
N GLY A 10 -25.43 -6.30 -2.53
CA GLY A 10 -25.58 -7.07 -3.78
C GLY A 10 -25.55 -6.29 -5.10
N THR A 11 -24.37 -6.29 -5.74
CA THR A 11 -24.12 -6.09 -7.18
C THR A 11 -24.36 -4.71 -7.78
N GLY A 12 -23.32 -3.88 -7.71
CA GLY A 12 -23.03 -2.82 -8.68
C GLY A 12 -21.55 -2.46 -8.58
N LEU A 13 -20.71 -2.92 -9.53
CA LEU A 13 -19.37 -2.36 -9.70
C LEU A 13 -19.52 -0.82 -9.85
N ALA A 14 -18.78 0.05 -9.18
CA ALA A 14 -17.36 -0.03 -8.85
C ALA A 14 -17.05 0.67 -7.53
N ALA A 15 -16.29 0.02 -6.65
CA ALA A 15 -15.49 0.71 -5.65
C ALA A 15 -14.39 1.49 -6.39
N SER A 16 -14.75 2.65 -6.93
CA SER A 16 -13.81 3.51 -7.64
C SER A 16 -12.91 4.16 -6.60
N LEU A 17 -11.61 3.85 -6.66
CA LEU A 17 -10.59 4.57 -5.91
C LEU A 17 -10.11 5.74 -6.75
N ALA A 18 -10.18 6.95 -6.23
CA ALA A 18 -9.49 8.08 -6.87
C ALA A 18 -7.99 7.94 -6.59
N ARG A 19 -7.17 7.92 -7.65
CA ARG A 19 -5.72 7.90 -7.53
C ARG A 19 -5.18 9.32 -7.44
N CYS A 20 -4.39 9.60 -6.42
CA CYS A 20 -3.66 10.85 -6.29
C CYS A 20 -2.16 10.55 -6.10
N VAL A 21 -1.34 11.00 -7.05
CA VAL A 21 0.13 10.86 -6.97
C VAL A 21 0.72 11.90 -6.02
N GLN A 22 0.11 13.09 -5.98
CA GLN A 22 0.38 14.13 -5.01
C GLN A 22 -0.90 14.96 -4.84
N THR A 23 -1.38 15.07 -3.62
CA THR A 23 -2.64 15.76 -3.33
C THR A 23 -2.49 17.27 -3.33
N GLY A 24 -1.41 17.82 -2.78
CA GLY A 24 -1.14 19.27 -2.76
C GLY A 24 -2.39 20.08 -2.40
N ASP A 25 -2.66 21.16 -3.15
CA ASP A 25 -3.85 22.00 -2.95
C ASP A 25 -5.18 21.31 -3.32
N ASN A 26 -5.14 20.17 -4.02
CA ASN A 26 -6.33 19.45 -4.48
C ASN A 26 -6.84 18.40 -3.48
N LEU A 27 -6.21 18.27 -2.30
CA LEU A 27 -6.61 17.27 -1.29
C LEU A 27 -8.09 17.39 -0.91
N SER A 28 -8.54 18.63 -0.65
CA SER A 28 -9.93 18.93 -0.28
C SER A 28 -10.92 18.51 -1.37
N THR A 29 -10.56 18.70 -2.64
CA THR A 29 -11.36 18.28 -3.79
C THR A 29 -11.42 16.77 -3.87
N ALA A 30 -10.30 16.07 -3.70
CA ALA A 30 -10.25 14.61 -3.71
C ALA A 30 -11.10 13.99 -2.60
N GLN A 31 -11.08 14.58 -1.39
CA GLN A 31 -11.88 14.13 -0.23
C GLN A 31 -13.38 14.36 -0.42
N ALA A 32 -13.77 15.40 -1.16
CA ALA A 32 -15.17 15.73 -1.45
C ALA A 32 -15.81 14.84 -2.52
N LEU A 33 -15.02 14.06 -3.28
CA LEU A 33 -15.56 13.20 -4.34
C LEU A 33 -16.42 12.06 -3.76
N PRO A 34 -17.54 11.68 -4.39
CA PRO A 34 -18.37 10.55 -3.98
C PRO A 34 -17.76 9.20 -4.37
N VAL A 35 -16.50 8.98 -3.98
CA VAL A 35 -15.72 7.77 -4.23
C VAL A 35 -15.64 6.90 -2.98
N ALA A 36 -15.50 5.59 -3.18
CA ALA A 36 -15.41 4.60 -2.11
C ALA A 36 -14.06 4.64 -1.35
N GLY A 37 -13.05 5.29 -1.93
CA GLY A 37 -11.76 5.45 -1.27
C GLY A 37 -10.75 6.24 -2.09
N LEU A 38 -9.59 6.47 -1.49
CA LEU A 38 -8.48 7.20 -2.08
C LEU A 38 -7.25 6.30 -2.15
N HIS A 39 -6.59 6.29 -3.30
CA HIS A 39 -5.27 5.70 -3.45
C HIS A 39 -4.22 6.80 -3.49
N VAL A 40 -3.20 6.71 -2.63
CA VAL A 40 -2.14 7.73 -2.53
C VAL A 40 -0.76 7.11 -2.70
N ASP A 41 0.09 7.78 -3.47
CA ASP A 41 1.49 7.39 -3.68
C ASP A 41 2.36 7.89 -2.51
N LEU A 42 2.59 7.01 -1.53
CA LEU A 42 3.42 7.29 -0.36
C LEU A 42 4.90 7.03 -0.60
N VAL A 43 5.28 6.52 -1.77
CA VAL A 43 6.69 6.42 -2.17
C VAL A 43 7.19 7.79 -2.63
N ARG A 44 6.37 8.52 -3.40
CA ARG A 44 6.75 9.82 -3.94
C ARG A 44 6.45 10.99 -3.00
N ALA A 45 5.34 10.92 -2.27
CA ALA A 45 4.91 11.96 -1.34
C ALA A 45 4.43 11.32 -0.02
N PRO A 46 5.33 10.74 0.79
CA PRO A 46 4.99 10.14 2.08
C PRO A 46 4.38 11.15 3.07
N GLU A 47 4.77 12.43 2.98
CA GLU A 47 4.32 13.50 3.86
C GLU A 47 2.80 13.75 3.82
N GLN A 48 2.14 13.41 2.71
CA GLN A 48 0.70 13.61 2.55
C GLN A 48 -0.15 12.64 3.39
N LEU A 49 0.45 11.59 3.96
CA LEU A 49 -0.26 10.54 4.68
C LEU A 49 -1.12 11.09 5.82
N ALA A 50 -0.56 11.98 6.62
CA ALA A 50 -1.25 12.54 7.79
C ALA A 50 -2.50 13.33 7.37
N ASP A 51 -2.37 14.21 6.38
CA ASP A 51 -3.47 15.05 5.90
C ASP A 51 -4.56 14.23 5.22
N VAL A 52 -4.17 13.20 4.45
CA VAL A 52 -5.11 12.28 3.80
C VAL A 52 -5.91 11.51 4.83
N VAL A 53 -5.25 10.97 5.86
CA VAL A 53 -5.91 10.23 6.94
C VAL A 53 -6.85 11.13 7.75
N ALA A 54 -6.42 12.37 8.05
CA ALA A 54 -7.22 13.33 8.81
C ALA A 54 -8.53 13.73 8.11
N GLY A 55 -8.51 13.88 6.78
CA GLY A 55 -9.71 14.22 6.01
C GLY A 55 -10.41 13.03 5.33
N LEU A 56 -10.02 11.79 5.64
CA LEU A 56 -10.67 10.60 5.11
C LEU A 56 -12.05 10.41 5.76
N ARG A 57 -13.11 10.36 4.96
CA ARG A 57 -14.47 10.13 5.49
C ARG A 57 -14.59 8.74 6.10
N ALA A 58 -15.48 8.56 7.07
CA ALA A 58 -15.65 7.30 7.80
C ALA A 58 -16.01 6.09 6.92
N ASP A 59 -16.67 6.32 5.77
CA ASP A 59 -17.07 5.31 4.79
C ASP A 59 -15.96 4.98 3.77
N GLN A 60 -14.87 5.75 3.73
CA GLN A 60 -13.82 5.60 2.72
C GLN A 60 -12.70 4.66 3.14
N VAL A 61 -12.18 3.91 2.18
CA VAL A 61 -10.91 3.17 2.32
C VAL A 61 -9.72 4.03 1.89
N LEU A 62 -8.58 3.80 2.53
CA LEU A 62 -7.28 4.34 2.13
C LEU A 62 -6.46 3.23 1.49
N SER A 63 -6.15 3.35 0.21
CA SER A 63 -5.16 2.52 -0.46
C SER A 63 -3.78 3.20 -0.41
N ALA A 64 -2.93 2.70 0.48
CA ALA A 64 -1.58 3.20 0.72
C ALA A 64 -0.59 2.58 -0.29
N GLY A 65 -0.12 3.39 -1.24
CA GLY A 65 0.88 3.03 -2.24
C GLY A 65 2.30 3.08 -1.67
N VAL A 66 2.79 1.98 -1.10
CA VAL A 66 4.02 1.95 -0.27
C VAL A 66 5.16 1.14 -0.87
N ILE A 67 4.87 0.30 -1.87
CA ILE A 67 5.89 -0.44 -2.62
C ILE A 67 6.17 0.28 -3.94
N ASN A 68 7.43 0.62 -4.22
CA ASN A 68 7.78 1.40 -5.40
C ASN A 68 7.54 0.60 -6.70
N GLY A 69 6.54 0.99 -7.49
CA GLY A 69 6.23 0.37 -8.78
C GLY A 69 7.00 0.90 -9.99
N ARG A 70 7.93 1.86 -9.80
CA ARG A 70 8.73 2.50 -10.87
C ARG A 70 10.22 2.23 -10.77
N ASN A 71 10.66 1.56 -9.72
CA ASN A 71 12.07 1.27 -9.48
C ASN A 71 12.25 -0.18 -9.01
N ILE A 72 13.42 -0.73 -9.28
CA ILE A 72 13.78 -2.12 -9.02
C ILE A 72 14.41 -2.35 -7.64
N TRP A 73 14.57 -1.32 -6.83
CA TRP A 73 15.09 -1.48 -5.47
C TRP A 73 14.09 -2.20 -4.58
N ARG A 74 14.61 -3.04 -3.68
CA ARG A 74 13.89 -3.64 -2.56
C ARG A 74 13.38 -2.55 -1.63
N THR A 75 12.16 -2.75 -1.10
CA THR A 75 11.55 -1.81 -0.17
C THR A 75 12.09 -2.02 1.26
N ASP A 76 12.31 -0.93 1.99
CA ASP A 76 12.53 -0.96 3.44
C ASP A 76 11.19 -1.25 4.15
N LEU A 77 10.97 -2.51 4.50
CA LEU A 77 9.74 -2.94 5.17
C LEU A 77 9.66 -2.47 6.61
N ASP A 78 10.78 -2.26 7.30
CA ASP A 78 10.77 -1.80 8.69
C ASP A 78 10.30 -0.35 8.76
N ALA A 79 10.81 0.50 7.86
CA ALA A 79 10.33 1.87 7.72
C ALA A 79 8.84 1.93 7.34
N ALA A 80 8.40 1.06 6.41
CA ALA A 80 7.00 0.97 6.03
C ALA A 80 6.11 0.53 7.21
N ILE A 81 6.52 -0.48 7.98
CA ILE A 81 5.80 -0.94 9.18
C ILE A 81 5.70 0.19 10.21
N ALA A 82 6.82 0.86 10.52
CA ALA A 82 6.85 1.95 11.49
C ALA A 82 5.87 3.08 11.12
N THR A 83 5.76 3.38 9.82
CA THR A 83 4.84 4.39 9.30
C THR A 83 3.38 3.94 9.33
N LEU A 84 3.10 2.68 8.97
CA LEU A 84 1.73 2.20 8.75
C LEU A 84 1.08 1.58 9.98
N ALA A 85 1.84 1.09 10.96
CA ALA A 85 1.29 0.53 12.20
C ALA A 85 0.31 1.47 12.93
N PRO A 86 0.61 2.76 13.18
CA PRO A 86 -0.36 3.66 13.79
C PRO A 86 -1.60 3.89 12.92
N ILE A 87 -1.43 3.92 11.59
CA ILE A 87 -2.54 4.09 10.64
C ILE A 87 -3.43 2.85 10.61
N LYS A 88 -2.84 1.65 10.69
CA LYS A 88 -3.59 0.38 10.80
C LYS A 88 -4.42 0.35 12.09
N GLN A 89 -3.88 0.83 13.21
CA GLN A 89 -4.63 0.94 14.47
C GLN A 89 -5.83 1.90 14.33
N GLN A 90 -5.66 3.00 13.59
CA GLN A 90 -6.71 3.99 13.39
C GLN A 90 -7.79 3.54 12.39
N LEU A 91 -7.40 2.93 11.27
CA LEU A 91 -8.29 2.63 10.14
C LEU A 91 -8.76 1.17 10.09
N GLY A 92 -8.07 0.24 10.75
CA GLY A 92 -8.38 -1.19 10.71
C GLY A 92 -8.42 -1.74 9.28
N ASP A 93 -9.55 -2.32 8.90
CA ASP A 93 -9.77 -2.93 7.57
C ASP A 93 -9.91 -1.91 6.44
N ARG A 94 -10.03 -0.62 6.78
CA ARG A 94 -10.07 0.48 5.80
C ARG A 94 -8.70 0.86 5.27
N LEU A 95 -7.61 0.34 5.84
CA LEU A 95 -6.26 0.49 5.30
C LEU A 95 -5.96 -0.66 4.34
N TRP A 96 -5.87 -0.34 3.05
CA TRP A 96 -5.46 -1.26 1.99
C TRP A 96 -4.03 -0.97 1.61
N LEU A 97 -3.21 -2.01 1.48
CA LEU A 97 -1.83 -1.86 0.98
C LEU A 97 -1.80 -2.06 -0.53
N ALA A 98 -1.04 -1.21 -1.23
CA ALA A 98 -0.86 -1.32 -2.66
C ALA A 98 0.57 -0.92 -3.06
N PRO A 99 1.00 -1.30 -4.27
CA PRO A 99 2.13 -0.63 -4.93
C PRO A 99 1.77 0.85 -5.22
N SER A 100 2.77 1.72 -5.27
CA SER A 100 2.61 3.15 -5.56
C SER A 100 1.97 3.44 -6.92
N CYS A 101 2.22 2.58 -7.90
CA CYS A 101 1.60 2.62 -9.21
C CYS A 101 1.50 1.22 -9.81
N SER A 102 1.11 1.12 -11.08
CA SER A 102 1.17 -0.16 -11.79
C SER A 102 2.60 -0.70 -11.80
N LEU A 103 2.76 -2.01 -11.60
CA LEU A 103 4.05 -2.70 -11.70
C LEU A 103 4.50 -2.91 -13.15
N LEU A 104 3.76 -2.41 -14.14
CA LEU A 104 4.15 -2.42 -15.57
C LEU A 104 5.53 -1.80 -15.83
N HIS A 105 6.00 -0.92 -14.94
CA HIS A 105 7.26 -0.19 -15.11
C HIS A 105 8.49 -0.90 -14.53
N VAL A 106 8.33 -2.09 -13.95
CA VAL A 106 9.45 -2.91 -13.48
C VAL A 106 9.47 -4.25 -14.21
N PRO A 107 10.64 -4.91 -14.33
CA PRO A 107 10.69 -6.25 -14.89
C PRO A 107 9.87 -7.24 -14.05
N VAL A 108 9.57 -8.41 -14.64
CA VAL A 108 8.58 -9.34 -14.06
C VAL A 108 9.14 -10.10 -12.86
N ASP A 109 10.26 -10.80 -13.01
CA ASP A 109 10.78 -11.70 -11.97
C ASP A 109 12.31 -11.72 -11.93
N LEU A 110 12.86 -11.41 -10.76
CA LEU A 110 14.30 -11.40 -10.51
C LEU A 110 14.91 -12.82 -10.53
N ALA A 111 14.11 -13.86 -10.32
CA ALA A 111 14.59 -15.25 -10.34
C ALA A 111 15.13 -15.67 -11.72
N ASN A 112 14.75 -14.95 -12.79
CA ASN A 112 15.19 -15.22 -14.15
C ASN A 112 16.55 -14.58 -14.48
N GLU A 113 17.09 -13.72 -13.63
CA GLU A 113 18.40 -13.12 -13.83
C GLU A 113 19.48 -14.14 -13.47
N THR A 114 20.25 -14.62 -14.44
CA THR A 114 21.32 -15.61 -14.22
C THR A 114 22.70 -14.98 -14.08
N GLU A 115 22.89 -13.79 -14.65
CA GLU A 115 24.20 -13.13 -14.74
C GLU A 115 24.51 -12.21 -13.54
N LEU A 116 23.48 -11.76 -12.82
CA LEU A 116 23.67 -10.94 -11.62
C LEU A 116 24.16 -11.81 -10.46
N ASP A 117 25.16 -11.30 -9.73
CA ASP A 117 25.65 -11.92 -8.52
C ASP A 117 24.61 -11.88 -7.39
N ALA A 118 24.85 -12.66 -6.35
CA ALA A 118 23.89 -12.84 -5.26
C ALA A 118 23.74 -11.59 -4.38
N GLU A 119 24.79 -10.78 -4.26
CA GLU A 119 24.77 -9.53 -3.48
C GLU A 119 23.97 -8.47 -4.21
N LEU A 120 24.18 -8.29 -5.51
CA LEU A 120 23.39 -7.34 -6.29
C LEU A 120 21.91 -7.75 -6.36
N LYS A 121 21.62 -9.06 -6.51
CA LYS A 121 20.25 -9.58 -6.45
C LYS A 121 19.57 -9.31 -5.12
N SER A 122 20.32 -9.27 -4.02
CA SER A 122 19.73 -9.07 -2.70
C SER A 122 19.16 -7.66 -2.52
N TRP A 123 19.72 -6.67 -3.22
CA TRP A 123 19.24 -5.28 -3.20
C TRP A 123 18.03 -5.03 -4.11
N LEU A 124 17.71 -5.98 -4.99
CA LEU A 124 16.69 -5.82 -6.03
C LEU A 124 15.38 -6.52 -5.68
N SER A 125 14.31 -6.02 -6.29
CA SER A 125 12.95 -6.51 -6.18
C SER A 125 12.17 -6.13 -7.42
N PHE A 126 11.79 -7.13 -8.23
CA PHE A 126 10.98 -6.98 -9.44
C PHE A 126 9.49 -7.20 -9.12
N ALA A 127 8.61 -7.26 -10.12
CA ALA A 127 7.17 -7.31 -9.87
C ALA A 127 6.75 -8.47 -8.93
N THR A 128 7.26 -9.68 -9.16
CA THR A 128 6.98 -10.84 -8.31
C THR A 128 7.45 -10.61 -6.87
N GLN A 129 8.69 -10.15 -6.68
CA GLN A 129 9.25 -9.90 -5.35
C GLN A 129 8.52 -8.76 -4.62
N LYS A 130 8.09 -7.71 -5.33
CA LYS A 130 7.29 -6.60 -4.79
C LYS A 130 5.93 -7.04 -4.28
N LEU A 131 5.30 -8.03 -4.93
CA LEU A 131 4.06 -8.63 -4.43
C LEU A 131 4.28 -9.46 -3.16
N GLN A 132 5.42 -10.15 -3.07
CA GLN A 132 5.82 -10.88 -1.86
C GLN A 132 6.09 -9.91 -0.69
N GLU A 133 6.79 -8.80 -0.96
CA GLU A 133 7.01 -7.70 -0.01
C GLU A 133 5.68 -7.13 0.50
N LEU A 134 4.74 -6.84 -0.40
CA LEU A 134 3.43 -6.30 -0.06
C LEU A 134 2.63 -7.27 0.82
N SER A 135 2.65 -8.57 0.49
CA SER A 135 1.99 -9.61 1.27
C SER A 135 2.61 -9.75 2.67
N LEU A 136 3.94 -9.76 2.75
CA LEU A 136 4.65 -9.83 4.03
C LEU A 136 4.35 -8.60 4.91
N LEU A 137 4.33 -7.40 4.31
CA LEU A 137 3.98 -6.16 5.00
C LEU A 137 2.55 -6.21 5.56
N GLY A 138 1.57 -6.65 4.77
CA GLY A 138 0.19 -6.80 5.25
C GLY A 138 0.09 -7.74 6.45
N ARG A 139 0.73 -8.91 6.35
CA ARG A 139 0.78 -9.87 7.46
C ARG A 139 1.50 -9.32 8.70
N ALA A 140 2.54 -8.51 8.52
CA ALA A 140 3.25 -7.87 9.61
C ALA A 140 2.40 -6.84 10.35
N LEU A 141 1.54 -6.11 9.64
CA LEU A 141 0.60 -5.17 10.24
C LEU A 141 -0.55 -5.86 10.98
N ASP A 142 -1.00 -7.03 10.50
CA ASP A 142 -2.11 -7.77 11.11
C ASP A 142 -1.66 -8.70 12.26
N SER A 143 -0.44 -9.26 12.19
CA SER A 143 0.05 -10.28 13.12
C SER A 143 1.55 -10.16 13.34
N ALA A 144 1.96 -9.07 14.00
CA ALA A 144 3.37 -8.75 14.23
C ALA A 144 4.13 -9.85 15.01
N THR A 145 3.48 -10.68 15.83
CA THR A 145 4.14 -11.72 16.61
C THR A 145 4.22 -13.09 15.91
N ASP A 146 3.65 -13.23 14.71
CA ASP A 146 3.69 -14.49 13.95
C ASP A 146 5.15 -14.90 13.64
N PRO A 147 5.62 -16.08 14.10
CA PRO A 147 6.98 -16.54 13.85
C PRO A 147 7.38 -16.61 12.37
N THR A 148 6.41 -16.90 11.49
CA THR A 148 6.64 -17.00 10.05
C THR A 148 6.83 -15.62 9.43
N VAL A 149 6.10 -14.60 9.90
CA VAL A 149 6.28 -13.20 9.53
C VAL A 149 7.63 -12.69 10.01
N GLN A 150 7.97 -12.93 11.27
CA GLN A 150 9.25 -12.53 11.84
C GLN A 150 10.44 -13.18 11.12
N SER A 151 10.31 -14.43 10.71
CA SER A 151 11.31 -15.11 9.87
C SER A 151 11.41 -14.47 8.47
N GLY A 152 10.28 -14.07 7.88
CA GLY A 152 10.24 -13.34 6.61
C GLY A 152 10.95 -11.99 6.69
N LEU A 153 10.63 -11.18 7.70
CA LEU A 153 11.27 -9.88 7.94
C LEU A 153 12.77 -10.03 8.20
N ARG A 154 13.18 -11.05 8.97
CA ARG A 154 14.61 -11.35 9.18
C ARG A 154 15.33 -11.64 7.87
N ARG A 155 14.73 -12.42 6.96
CA ARG A 155 15.31 -12.67 5.63
C ARG A 155 15.40 -11.40 4.80
N GLN A 156 14.43 -10.50 4.91
CA GLN A 156 14.43 -9.21 4.21
C GLN A 156 15.55 -8.27 4.71
N ARG A 157 15.89 -8.31 6.01
CA ARG A 157 16.95 -7.48 6.61
C ARG A 157 18.37 -7.93 6.29
N VAL A 158 18.56 -9.23 6.10
CA VAL A 158 19.90 -9.87 5.97
C VAL A 158 20.37 -9.93 4.52
N ALA A 159 19.48 -9.66 3.58
CA ALA A 159 19.73 -9.69 2.15
C ALA A 159 19.76 -8.26 1.61
#